data_AF-A0A4R4P1W7-F1
#
_entry.id   AF-A0A4R4P1W7-F1
#
_cell.length_a   1.000
_cell.length_b   1.000
_cell.length_c   1.000
_cell.angle_alpha   90.00
_cell.angle_beta   90.00
_cell.angle_gamma   90.00
#
_symmetry.space_group_name_H-M   'P 1'
#
loop_
_entity.id
_entity.type
_entity.pdbx_description
1 polymer ?
#
loop_
_entity_poly.entity_id
_entity_poly.type
_entity_poly.pdbx_seq_one_letter_code
_entity_poly.pdbx_strand_id
1 'polypeptide(L)'
;MVIGGGVLLILIIGLIIVLVVRGLGGDDSPTAEPGSNPTSGATNGGGGTGNASGQAEAATQKLQGIGFQCSDLFNNDAGAHRGCFKYDGPTQIDAIFQFTKDGSIISVELTSRDDDNRNNAAVNFDAALQALGNDTFGGSEVKKIQDAVKTGQKSDRVGTSWGEFRLSNDSSVTLAGRKSGEESMKIPEKTWQTTEAQLKSALTAKGYDCKVMCSKKVGDYGSQRIFGYGSSNGGVKRLEISVSGRKDAAEAAWPTVVGDAFGALKGPDAAALKEFIGKHNDGKPAAAYIGGWKVEIRNNDRDEFLSRTINIDAESYYV
;
A
#
# COMPACT_ATOMS: atom_id res chain seq x y z
N MET A 1 57.45 4.73 1.83
CA MET A 1 58.06 5.11 3.10
C MET A 1 58.50 6.57 3.00
N VAL A 2 57.57 7.49 3.28
CA VAL A 2 57.84 8.90 3.57
C VAL A 2 56.86 9.25 4.68
N ILE A 3 57.42 9.66 5.82
CA ILE A 3 56.77 10.00 7.06
C ILE A 3 56.65 11.53 7.10
N GLY A 4 55.50 12.04 7.54
CA GLY A 4 55.48 13.22 8.41
C GLY A 4 54.70 14.43 7.90
N GLY A 5 53.63 14.74 8.63
CA GLY A 5 53.35 16.11 9.09
C GLY A 5 52.09 16.77 8.55
N GLY A 6 51.05 16.86 9.37
CA GLY A 6 49.93 17.77 9.13
C GLY A 6 48.62 17.38 9.81
N VAL A 7 48.58 17.46 11.14
CA VAL A 7 47.33 17.43 11.93
C VAL A 7 46.83 18.88 12.10
N LEU A 8 45.50 19.04 12.07
CA LEU A 8 44.64 20.10 12.64
C LEU A 8 43.90 21.03 11.63
N LEU A 9 42.60 21.23 11.92
CA LEU A 9 41.62 22.22 11.42
C LEU A 9 40.76 21.92 10.17
N ILE A 10 39.54 21.39 10.37
CA ILE A 10 38.26 22.16 10.39
C ILE A 10 37.11 21.13 10.55
N LEU A 11 36.65 21.00 11.79
CA LEU A 11 35.30 20.55 12.16
C LEU A 11 34.52 21.85 12.42
N ILE A 12 33.50 22.14 11.61
CA ILE A 12 32.31 23.02 11.80
C ILE A 12 31.79 23.36 10.40
N ILE A 13 30.94 22.51 9.84
CA ILE A 13 29.84 22.90 8.94
C ILE A 13 28.65 22.04 9.36
N GLY A 14 27.99 22.48 10.43
CA GLY A 14 26.70 22.00 10.85
C GLY A 14 25.64 23.04 10.53
N LEU A 15 24.51 22.54 10.01
CA LEU A 15 23.17 22.95 10.46
C LEU A 15 22.72 24.39 10.12
N ILE A 16 22.36 24.63 8.85
CA ILE A 16 21.44 25.70 8.43
C ILE A 16 20.52 25.10 7.35
N ILE A 17 19.27 25.55 7.30
CA ILE A 17 18.12 25.06 6.49
C ILE A 17 17.19 24.10 7.26
N VAL A 18 16.72 24.53 8.43
CA VAL A 18 15.32 24.30 8.87
C VAL A 18 14.87 25.58 9.61
N LEU A 19 13.66 26.07 9.30
CA LEU A 19 12.90 27.20 9.90
C LEU A 19 13.08 28.62 9.33
N VAL A 20 12.40 28.91 8.21
CA VAL A 20 11.71 30.20 8.01
C VAL A 20 10.52 29.99 7.06
N VAL A 21 9.31 29.71 7.59
CA VAL A 21 8.02 30.31 7.17
C VAL A 21 7.01 30.05 8.30
N ARG A 22 6.99 30.91 9.31
CA ARG A 22 5.80 31.18 10.14
C ARG A 22 5.94 32.60 10.69
N GLY A 23 5.10 33.50 10.18
CA GLY A 23 4.94 34.87 10.64
C GLY A 23 3.79 35.50 9.87
N LEU A 24 2.96 36.30 10.55
CA LEU A 24 1.62 36.81 10.20
C LEU A 24 0.48 35.83 10.53
N GLY A 25 -0.37 36.01 11.55
CA GLY A 25 -0.55 37.03 12.58
C GLY A 25 -1.88 36.77 13.30
N GLY A 26 -2.05 37.27 14.54
CA GLY A 26 -3.34 37.43 15.21
C GLY A 26 -3.46 36.78 16.59
N ASP A 27 -3.28 37.59 17.63
CA ASP A 27 -3.71 37.34 19.02
C ASP A 27 -5.23 37.22 19.11
N ASP A 28 -5.72 36.21 19.84
CA ASP A 28 -6.87 36.28 20.75
C ASP A 28 -6.97 34.96 21.52
N SER A 29 -6.69 35.00 22.83
CA SER A 29 -7.04 33.93 23.77
C SER A 29 -8.36 34.28 24.46
N PRO A 30 -9.26 33.30 24.62
CA PRO A 30 -9.89 33.15 25.93
C PRO A 30 -9.90 31.69 26.43
N THR A 31 -9.40 31.57 27.66
CA THR A 31 -9.94 30.80 28.80
C THR A 31 -10.33 29.33 28.58
N ALA A 32 -9.53 28.44 29.18
CA ALA A 32 -9.83 27.03 29.36
C ALA A 32 -10.81 26.80 30.53
N GLU A 33 -11.83 25.97 30.32
CA GLU A 33 -12.49 25.15 31.36
C GLU A 33 -12.91 23.78 30.78
N PRO A 34 -13.05 22.74 31.63
CA PRO A 34 -12.73 21.35 31.29
C PRO A 34 -13.94 20.54 30.81
N GLY A 35 -13.74 19.73 29.77
CA GLY A 35 -14.74 18.78 29.26
C GLY A 35 -14.08 17.44 28.92
N SER A 36 -14.46 16.40 29.65
CA SER A 36 -14.02 15.01 29.56
C SER A 36 -14.40 14.30 28.25
N ASN A 37 -13.39 13.74 27.55
CA ASN A 37 -13.30 12.51 26.71
C ASN A 37 -14.46 12.07 25.77
N PRO A 38 -14.17 11.40 24.62
CA PRO A 38 -13.22 10.29 24.51
C PRO A 38 -12.15 10.42 23.42
N THR A 39 -10.92 10.08 23.80
CA THR A 39 -9.78 9.77 22.95
C THR A 39 -10.10 8.58 22.03
N SER A 40 -10.70 8.84 20.89
CA SER A 40 -10.65 7.95 19.72
C SER A 40 -9.61 8.53 18.77
N GLY A 41 -8.35 8.36 19.16
CA GLY A 41 -7.23 8.71 18.30
C GLY A 41 -7.14 7.72 17.15
N ALA A 42 -7.94 7.90 16.10
CA ALA A 42 -7.60 7.41 14.79
C ALA A 42 -6.24 8.03 14.43
N THR A 43 -5.23 7.19 14.18
CA THR A 43 -3.92 7.66 13.77
C THR A 43 -4.05 8.38 12.43
N ASN A 44 -3.85 9.70 12.49
CA ASN A 44 -3.73 10.57 11.35
C ASN A 44 -2.55 10.14 10.46
N GLY A 45 -2.82 9.99 9.17
CA GLY A 45 -1.93 10.32 8.05
C GLY A 45 -0.45 9.98 8.17
N GLY A 46 -0.08 8.80 7.70
CA GLY A 46 1.29 8.43 7.38
C GLY A 46 1.36 6.93 7.19
N GLY A 47 1.96 6.45 6.09
CA GLY A 47 2.16 5.03 5.81
C GLY A 47 3.17 4.36 6.77
N GLY A 48 3.07 4.65 8.05
CA GLY A 48 3.85 4.06 9.12
C GLY A 48 3.10 2.91 9.78
N THR A 49 3.85 2.02 10.40
CA THR A 49 3.33 0.99 11.28
C THR A 49 3.04 1.60 12.65
N GLY A 50 1.83 1.44 13.17
CA GLY A 50 1.52 1.72 14.57
C GLY A 50 2.23 0.74 15.51
N ASN A 51 2.05 0.95 16.82
CA ASN A 51 2.64 0.13 17.87
C ASN A 51 2.05 -1.30 17.83
N ALA A 52 2.68 -2.19 17.07
CA ALA A 52 2.47 -3.62 17.21
C ALA A 52 3.43 -4.17 18.27
N SER A 53 3.05 -5.26 18.92
CA SER A 53 3.90 -6.04 19.82
C SER A 53 3.94 -7.51 19.36
N GLY A 54 4.71 -8.35 20.06
CA GLY A 54 4.62 -9.81 19.93
C GLY A 54 4.89 -10.33 18.51
N GLN A 55 4.03 -11.25 18.03
CA GLN A 55 4.19 -11.87 16.72
C GLN A 55 4.07 -10.85 15.57
N ALA A 56 3.14 -9.90 15.68
CA ALA A 56 2.93 -8.88 14.67
C ALA A 56 4.16 -7.97 14.50
N GLU A 57 4.80 -7.57 15.60
CA GLU A 57 6.05 -6.80 15.56
C GLU A 57 7.19 -7.61 14.91
N ALA A 58 7.40 -8.83 15.38
CA ALA A 58 8.47 -9.71 14.87
C ALA A 58 8.29 -10.00 13.37
N ALA A 59 7.08 -10.33 12.93
CA ALA A 59 6.76 -10.56 11.52
C ALA A 59 7.01 -9.30 10.67
N THR A 60 6.61 -8.13 11.18
CA THR A 60 6.84 -6.85 10.49
C THR A 60 8.34 -6.58 10.30
N GLN A 61 9.13 -6.73 11.36
CA GLN A 61 10.59 -6.51 11.30
C GLN A 61 11.27 -7.49 10.34
N LYS A 62 10.84 -8.77 10.33
CA LYS A 62 11.37 -9.78 9.41
C LYS A 62 11.01 -9.48 7.95
N LEU A 63 9.76 -9.10 7.68
CA LEU A 63 9.31 -8.69 6.35
C LEU A 63 10.06 -7.45 5.86
N GLN A 64 10.20 -6.43 6.71
CA GLN A 64 11.01 -5.24 6.40
C GLN A 64 12.48 -5.61 6.15
N GLY A 65 13.04 -6.53 6.92
CA GLY A 65 14.41 -7.04 6.76
C GLY A 65 14.66 -7.72 5.41
N ILE A 66 13.62 -8.24 4.75
CA ILE A 66 13.70 -8.81 3.39
C ILE A 66 13.17 -7.87 2.29
N GLY A 67 12.96 -6.59 2.64
CA GLY A 67 12.68 -5.50 1.70
C GLY A 67 11.21 -5.13 1.54
N PHE A 68 10.32 -5.59 2.42
CA PHE A 68 8.91 -5.19 2.37
C PHE A 68 8.70 -3.79 2.97
N GLN A 69 7.78 -3.05 2.39
CA GLN A 69 7.22 -1.82 2.96
C GLN A 69 5.91 -2.15 3.65
N CYS A 70 5.81 -1.87 4.95
CA CYS A 70 4.66 -2.23 5.77
C CYS A 70 3.92 -0.99 6.25
N SER A 71 2.58 -1.07 6.34
CA SER A 71 1.75 -0.05 6.95
C SER A 71 0.50 -0.66 7.57
N ASP A 72 -0.02 0.00 8.61
CA ASP A 72 -1.29 -0.37 9.22
C ASP A 72 -2.46 0.06 8.33
N LEU A 73 -3.42 -0.85 8.22
CA LEU A 73 -4.68 -0.69 7.49
C LEU A 73 -5.78 -0.14 8.40
N PHE A 74 -5.82 -0.64 9.63
CA PHE A 74 -6.80 -0.33 10.65
C PHE A 74 -6.26 -0.74 12.01
N ASN A 75 -6.60 0.02 13.06
CA ASN A 75 -6.26 -0.29 14.44
C ASN A 75 -7.44 0.11 15.34
N ASN A 76 -7.89 -0.80 16.19
CA ASN A 76 -8.88 -0.57 17.23
C ASN A 76 -8.49 -1.31 18.53
N ASP A 77 -9.34 -1.23 19.54
CA ASP A 77 -9.10 -1.89 20.82
C ASP A 77 -9.08 -3.43 20.75
N ALA A 78 -9.63 -4.04 19.69
CA ALA A 78 -9.59 -5.48 19.49
C ALA A 78 -8.26 -5.94 18.84
N GLY A 79 -7.62 -5.07 18.07
CA GLY A 79 -6.40 -5.40 17.33
C GLY A 79 -6.21 -4.52 16.11
N ALA A 80 -5.37 -4.98 15.20
CA ALA A 80 -5.06 -4.25 13.99
C ALA A 80 -4.90 -5.18 12.78
N HIS A 81 -4.97 -4.54 11.62
CA HIS A 81 -4.73 -5.14 10.33
C HIS A 81 -3.51 -4.45 9.72
N ARG A 82 -2.53 -5.23 9.28
CA ARG A 82 -1.30 -4.73 8.64
C ARG A 82 -1.10 -5.43 7.32
N GLY A 83 -0.58 -4.68 6.36
CA GLY A 83 -0.08 -5.29 5.15
C GLY A 83 1.28 -4.74 4.77
N CYS A 84 2.05 -5.62 4.15
CA CYS A 84 3.43 -5.45 3.77
C CYS A 84 3.57 -5.82 2.30
N PHE A 85 4.32 -5.01 1.56
CA PHE A 85 4.45 -5.12 0.12
C PHE A 85 5.89 -5.13 -0.35
N LYS A 86 6.17 -5.94 -1.37
CA LYS A 86 7.43 -5.91 -2.10
C LYS A 86 7.17 -5.99 -3.59
N TYR A 87 7.68 -5.00 -4.30
CA TYR A 87 7.63 -4.91 -5.76
C TYR A 87 9.06 -4.80 -6.28
N ASP A 88 9.44 -5.69 -7.18
CA ASP A 88 10.77 -5.74 -7.78
C ASP A 88 10.68 -6.24 -9.22
N GLY A 89 10.70 -5.31 -10.18
CA GLY A 89 10.50 -5.62 -11.59
C GLY A 89 9.19 -6.40 -11.84
N PRO A 90 9.26 -7.64 -12.35
CA PRO A 90 8.07 -8.48 -12.61
C PRO A 90 7.49 -9.12 -11.33
N THR A 91 8.23 -9.08 -10.21
CA THR A 91 7.83 -9.71 -8.96
C THR A 91 6.93 -8.78 -8.13
N GLN A 92 5.81 -9.32 -7.65
CA GLN A 92 4.94 -8.72 -6.63
C GLN A 92 4.75 -9.72 -5.47
N ILE A 93 4.89 -9.24 -4.24
CA ILE A 93 4.57 -10.01 -3.03
C ILE A 93 3.80 -9.15 -2.05
N ASP A 94 2.64 -9.64 -1.64
CA ASP A 94 1.74 -9.00 -0.70
C ASP A 94 1.57 -9.92 0.51
N ALA A 95 1.94 -9.45 1.70
CA ALA A 95 1.76 -10.16 2.97
C ALA A 95 0.84 -9.34 3.87
N ILE A 96 -0.35 -9.86 4.12
CA ILE A 96 -1.44 -9.20 4.83
C ILE A 96 -1.76 -10.04 6.06
N PHE A 97 -1.91 -9.43 7.23
CA PHE A 97 -2.21 -10.16 8.46
C PHE A 97 -2.97 -9.33 9.48
N GLN A 98 -3.85 -10.01 10.20
CA GLN A 98 -4.60 -9.45 11.32
C GLN A 98 -4.02 -9.95 12.64
N PHE A 99 -3.97 -9.08 13.64
CA PHE A 99 -3.47 -9.41 14.96
C PHE A 99 -4.30 -8.77 16.06
N THR A 100 -4.44 -9.46 17.18
CA THR A 100 -5.11 -8.95 18.38
C THR A 100 -4.26 -7.90 19.08
N LYS A 101 -4.84 -7.21 20.08
CA LYS A 101 -4.16 -6.14 20.84
C LYS A 101 -2.84 -6.55 21.50
N ASP A 102 -2.68 -7.82 21.86
CA ASP A 102 -1.44 -8.38 22.42
C ASP A 102 -0.36 -8.63 21.35
N GLY A 103 -0.70 -8.48 20.07
CA GLY A 103 0.17 -8.72 18.94
C GLY A 103 0.15 -10.15 18.41
N SER A 104 -0.76 -11.01 18.90
CA SER A 104 -0.95 -12.37 18.37
C SER A 104 -1.60 -12.32 17.00
N ILE A 105 -1.00 -12.96 15.99
CA ILE A 105 -1.56 -13.01 14.63
C ILE A 105 -2.67 -14.07 14.58
N ILE A 106 -3.83 -13.68 14.04
CA ILE A 106 -5.05 -14.52 13.99
C ILE A 106 -5.48 -14.89 12.58
N SER A 107 -5.03 -14.14 11.57
CA SER A 107 -5.25 -14.49 10.17
C SER A 107 -4.14 -13.93 9.30
N VAL A 108 -3.86 -14.63 8.20
CA VAL A 108 -2.87 -14.23 7.20
C VAL A 108 -3.39 -14.44 5.78
N GLU A 109 -2.99 -13.56 4.88
CA GLU A 109 -3.03 -13.76 3.44
C GLU A 109 -1.65 -13.41 2.86
N LEU A 110 -1.08 -14.31 2.09
CA LEU A 110 0.19 -14.12 1.40
C LEU A 110 -0.01 -14.43 -0.08
N THR A 111 0.25 -13.46 -0.93
CA THR A 111 0.19 -13.62 -2.38
C THR A 111 1.54 -13.27 -2.99
N SER A 112 2.06 -14.15 -3.84
CA SER A 112 3.25 -13.88 -4.65
C SER A 112 2.96 -14.15 -6.12
N ARG A 113 3.43 -13.23 -6.96
CA ARG A 113 3.32 -13.27 -8.41
C ARG A 113 4.65 -12.85 -9.02
N ASP A 114 4.95 -13.43 -10.17
CA ASP A 114 6.04 -12.99 -11.02
C ASP A 114 5.57 -13.15 -12.46
N ASP A 115 5.47 -12.02 -13.17
CA ASP A 115 4.91 -11.99 -14.52
C ASP A 115 5.86 -12.62 -15.57
N ASP A 116 7.14 -12.81 -15.23
CA ASP A 116 8.16 -13.38 -16.13
C ASP A 116 8.43 -14.85 -15.82
N ASN A 117 8.42 -15.25 -14.54
CA ASN A 117 8.82 -16.60 -14.12
C ASN A 117 8.14 -17.06 -12.82
N ARG A 118 7.19 -18.00 -12.95
CA ARG A 118 6.49 -18.63 -11.81
C ARG A 118 7.42 -19.25 -10.74
N ASN A 119 8.60 -19.73 -11.10
CA ASN A 119 9.54 -20.28 -10.11
C ASN A 119 10.07 -19.19 -9.16
N ASN A 120 10.22 -17.95 -9.66
CA ASN A 120 10.60 -16.82 -8.81
C ASN A 120 9.47 -16.49 -7.83
N ALA A 121 8.20 -16.57 -8.26
CA ALA A 121 7.04 -16.37 -7.38
C ALA A 121 7.06 -17.39 -6.21
N ALA A 122 7.38 -18.66 -6.46
CA ALA A 122 7.48 -19.66 -5.40
C ALA A 122 8.64 -19.38 -4.40
N VAL A 123 9.82 -18.97 -4.89
CA VAL A 123 10.97 -18.62 -4.03
C VAL A 123 10.66 -17.40 -3.15
N ASN A 124 10.03 -16.40 -3.74
CA ASN A 124 9.62 -15.17 -3.07
C ASN A 124 8.50 -15.41 -2.05
N PHE A 125 7.53 -16.25 -2.42
CA PHE A 125 6.51 -16.76 -1.50
C PHE A 125 7.15 -17.48 -0.30
N ASP A 126 8.11 -18.38 -0.53
CA ASP A 126 8.77 -19.14 0.54
C ASP A 126 9.49 -18.22 1.54
N ALA A 127 10.19 -17.19 1.06
CA ALA A 127 10.87 -16.22 1.92
C ALA A 127 9.88 -15.42 2.78
N ALA A 128 8.79 -14.95 2.19
CA ALA A 128 7.76 -14.21 2.90
C ALA A 128 7.01 -15.12 3.91
N LEU A 129 6.73 -16.36 3.52
CA LEU A 129 6.11 -17.36 4.39
C LEU A 129 6.98 -17.69 5.59
N GLN A 130 8.30 -17.77 5.43
CA GLN A 130 9.23 -17.99 6.54
C GLN A 130 9.30 -16.78 7.48
N ALA A 131 9.30 -15.56 6.92
CA ALA A 131 9.33 -14.32 7.71
C ALA A 131 8.07 -14.17 8.58
N LEU A 132 6.90 -14.46 8.01
CA LEU A 132 5.61 -14.38 8.69
C LEU A 132 5.33 -15.61 9.57
N GLY A 133 5.61 -16.80 9.05
CA GLY A 133 5.05 -18.05 9.56
C GLY A 133 5.82 -18.74 10.67
N ASN A 134 7.16 -18.61 10.71
CA ASN A 134 7.98 -19.33 11.69
C ASN A 134 7.60 -19.00 13.14
N ASP A 135 7.30 -17.73 13.43
CA ASP A 135 6.93 -17.28 14.78
C ASP A 135 5.40 -17.30 15.00
N THR A 136 4.63 -17.32 13.92
CA THR A 136 3.15 -17.26 13.97
C THR A 136 2.53 -18.63 14.16
N PHE A 137 2.90 -19.58 13.31
CA PHE A 137 2.32 -20.93 13.28
C PHE A 137 3.34 -22.06 13.40
N GLY A 138 4.64 -21.74 13.41
CA GLY A 138 5.72 -22.69 13.67
C GLY A 138 6.38 -23.25 12.41
N GLY A 139 7.69 -23.51 12.48
CA GLY A 139 8.49 -23.95 11.34
C GLY A 139 8.07 -25.30 10.74
N SER A 140 7.48 -26.21 11.52
CA SER A 140 6.89 -27.46 10.99
C SER A 140 5.71 -27.19 10.06
N GLU A 141 4.87 -26.21 10.40
CA GLU A 141 3.69 -25.85 9.63
C GLU A 141 4.08 -25.06 8.38
N VAL A 142 5.08 -24.16 8.49
CA VAL A 142 5.73 -23.53 7.31
C VAL A 142 6.18 -24.61 6.33
N LYS A 143 6.93 -25.61 6.80
CA LYS A 143 7.44 -26.67 5.93
C LYS A 143 6.33 -27.45 5.23
N LYS A 144 5.23 -27.78 5.92
CA LYS A 144 4.07 -28.45 5.32
C LYS A 144 3.48 -27.63 4.17
N ILE A 145 3.33 -26.31 4.35
CA ILE A 145 2.80 -25.42 3.31
C ILE A 145 3.77 -25.34 2.12
N GLN A 146 5.08 -25.21 2.38
CA GLN A 146 6.10 -25.19 1.33
C GLN A 146 6.12 -26.49 0.52
N ASP A 147 5.99 -27.63 1.19
CA ASP A 147 5.92 -28.93 0.53
C ASP A 147 4.65 -29.02 -0.34
N ALA A 148 3.49 -28.52 0.13
CA ALA A 148 2.28 -28.44 -0.67
C ALA A 148 2.45 -27.60 -1.95
N VAL A 149 3.10 -26.43 -1.88
CA VAL A 149 3.44 -25.61 -3.06
C VAL A 149 4.29 -26.38 -4.06
N LYS A 150 5.32 -27.11 -3.58
CA LYS A 150 6.24 -27.89 -4.42
C LYS A 150 5.58 -29.08 -5.11
N THR A 151 4.54 -29.67 -4.51
CA THR A 151 3.80 -30.76 -5.18
C THR A 151 3.03 -30.29 -6.42
N GLY A 152 2.89 -28.98 -6.62
CA GLY A 152 2.31 -28.40 -7.83
C GLY A 152 0.78 -28.49 -7.90
N GLN A 153 0.11 -28.80 -6.79
CA GLN A 153 -1.35 -28.76 -6.74
C GLN A 153 -1.85 -27.33 -6.93
N LYS A 154 -2.80 -27.14 -7.85
CA LYS A 154 -3.38 -25.81 -8.16
C LYS A 154 -4.16 -25.23 -6.99
N SER A 155 -4.78 -26.06 -6.16
CA SER A 155 -5.43 -25.64 -4.94
C SER A 155 -5.41 -26.78 -3.92
N ASP A 156 -5.18 -26.45 -2.66
CA ASP A 156 -5.12 -27.42 -1.57
C ASP A 156 -5.61 -26.79 -0.25
N ARG A 157 -6.04 -27.64 0.69
CA ARG A 157 -6.30 -27.26 2.08
C ARG A 157 -5.26 -27.89 2.98
N VAL A 158 -4.44 -27.06 3.61
CA VAL A 158 -3.38 -27.50 4.51
C VAL A 158 -3.86 -27.31 5.95
N GLY A 159 -4.28 -28.39 6.59
CA GLY A 159 -4.63 -28.41 8.02
C GLY A 159 -3.37 -28.39 8.88
N THR A 160 -3.32 -27.49 9.86
CA THR A 160 -2.20 -27.33 10.80
C THR A 160 -2.70 -27.29 12.24
N SER A 161 -1.80 -27.39 13.21
CA SER A 161 -2.15 -27.18 14.61
C SER A 161 -2.55 -25.73 14.91
N TRP A 162 -2.13 -24.78 14.07
CA TRP A 162 -2.51 -23.37 14.20
C TRP A 162 -3.89 -23.10 13.60
N GLY A 163 -4.22 -23.70 12.47
CA GLY A 163 -5.39 -23.35 11.66
C GLY A 163 -5.53 -24.15 10.36
N GLU A 164 -6.55 -23.79 9.56
CA GLU A 164 -6.66 -24.27 8.17
C GLU A 164 -6.11 -23.19 7.24
N PHE A 165 -5.28 -23.62 6.28
CA PHE A 165 -4.83 -22.78 5.18
C PHE A 165 -5.45 -23.24 3.87
N ARG A 166 -5.83 -22.27 3.04
CA ARG A 166 -6.21 -22.46 1.64
C ARG A 166 -5.06 -21.99 0.78
N LEU A 167 -4.51 -22.92 0.02
CA LEU A 167 -3.46 -22.65 -0.95
C LEU A 167 -4.08 -22.61 -2.35
N SER A 168 -3.65 -21.64 -3.15
CA SER A 168 -3.83 -21.60 -4.61
C SER A 168 -2.45 -21.42 -5.25
N ASN A 169 -2.18 -22.17 -6.30
CA ASN A 169 -0.91 -22.15 -7.01
C ASN A 169 -1.15 -22.23 -8.52
N ASP A 170 -1.71 -21.15 -9.07
CA ASP A 170 -2.03 -21.01 -10.49
C ASP A 170 -1.09 -20.01 -11.18
N SER A 171 -1.64 -18.91 -11.70
CA SER A 171 -0.95 -17.70 -12.12
C SER A 171 -0.24 -16.96 -10.97
N SER A 172 -0.68 -17.17 -9.73
CA SER A 172 -0.01 -16.69 -8.51
C SER A 172 0.04 -17.79 -7.46
N VAL A 173 0.96 -17.65 -6.50
CA VAL A 173 0.99 -18.47 -5.28
C VAL A 173 0.30 -17.68 -4.18
N THR A 174 -0.88 -18.12 -3.76
CA THR A 174 -1.69 -17.46 -2.74
C THR A 174 -1.97 -18.42 -1.59
N LEU A 175 -1.79 -17.94 -0.37
CA LEU A 175 -2.09 -18.64 0.86
C LEU A 175 -2.99 -17.75 1.72
N ALA A 176 -4.17 -18.24 2.08
CA ALA A 176 -5.03 -17.60 3.07
C ALA A 176 -5.22 -18.55 4.25
N GLY A 177 -5.12 -18.06 5.48
CA GLY A 177 -5.19 -18.90 6.67
C GLY A 177 -5.73 -18.18 7.89
N ARG A 178 -6.38 -18.94 8.75
CA ARG A 178 -7.02 -18.45 9.99
C ARG A 178 -6.68 -19.35 11.16
N LYS A 179 -6.35 -18.74 12.29
CA LYS A 179 -6.12 -19.44 13.57
C LYS A 179 -7.40 -20.12 14.05
N SER A 180 -7.29 -21.38 14.46
CA SER A 180 -8.42 -22.17 14.97
C SER A 180 -9.07 -21.50 16.17
N GLY A 181 -10.39 -21.34 16.13
CA GLY A 181 -11.17 -20.73 17.21
C GLY A 181 -11.22 -19.21 17.19
N GLU A 182 -10.51 -18.54 16.28
CA GLU A 182 -10.56 -17.08 16.12
C GLU A 182 -11.52 -16.68 14.99
N GLU A 183 -12.15 -15.51 15.14
CA GLU A 183 -12.89 -14.85 14.07
C GLU A 183 -12.01 -13.78 13.42
N SER A 184 -12.04 -13.70 12.10
CA SER A 184 -11.38 -12.60 11.39
C SER A 184 -12.05 -11.28 11.78
N MET A 185 -11.24 -10.28 12.09
CA MET A 185 -11.74 -8.94 12.32
C MET A 185 -12.37 -8.40 11.04
N LYS A 186 -13.55 -7.79 11.20
CA LYS A 186 -14.23 -7.12 10.09
C LYS A 186 -13.47 -5.86 9.74
N ILE A 187 -13.00 -5.77 8.50
CA ILE A 187 -12.41 -4.55 7.96
C ILE A 187 -13.53 -3.55 7.70
N PRO A 188 -13.44 -2.32 8.25
CA PRO A 188 -14.39 -1.28 7.92
C PRO A 188 -14.39 -1.00 6.42
N GLU A 189 -15.56 -0.87 5.82
CA GLU A 189 -15.62 -0.41 4.43
C GLU A 189 -15.02 0.99 4.32
N LYS A 190 -14.15 1.18 3.32
CA LYS A 190 -13.55 2.47 3.03
C LYS A 190 -14.07 3.03 1.71
N THR A 191 -14.51 4.28 1.74
CA THR A 191 -15.02 5.00 0.58
C THR A 191 -14.52 6.44 0.60
N TRP A 192 -14.33 7.03 -0.58
CA TRP A 192 -14.17 8.46 -0.74
C TRP A 192 -15.48 9.19 -0.43
N GLN A 193 -15.44 10.46 -0.05
CA GLN A 193 -16.68 11.25 0.08
C GLN A 193 -17.26 11.63 -1.28
N THR A 194 -16.42 11.64 -2.32
CA THR A 194 -16.84 11.85 -3.71
C THR A 194 -17.55 10.60 -4.23
N THR A 195 -18.77 10.77 -4.77
CA THR A 195 -19.48 9.70 -5.49
C THR A 195 -18.98 9.57 -6.92
N GLU A 196 -19.28 8.44 -7.58
CA GLU A 196 -18.91 8.24 -8.99
C GLU A 196 -19.49 9.33 -9.91
N ALA A 197 -20.73 9.75 -9.67
CA ALA A 197 -21.37 10.82 -10.45
C ALA A 197 -20.66 12.18 -10.26
N GLN A 198 -20.25 12.51 -9.03
CA GLN A 198 -19.50 13.73 -8.74
C GLN A 198 -18.12 13.71 -9.40
N LEU A 199 -17.42 12.57 -9.35
CA LEU A 199 -16.15 12.37 -10.03
C LEU A 199 -16.30 12.59 -11.54
N LYS A 200 -17.26 11.91 -12.18
CA LYS A 200 -17.51 12.07 -13.63
C LYS A 200 -17.86 13.51 -14.00
N SER A 201 -18.72 14.17 -13.22
CA SER A 201 -19.09 15.57 -13.45
C SER A 201 -17.88 16.51 -13.38
N ALA A 202 -17.04 16.36 -12.35
CA ALA A 202 -15.82 17.16 -12.19
C ALA A 202 -14.83 16.95 -13.35
N LEU A 203 -14.68 15.70 -13.82
CA LEU A 203 -13.80 15.37 -14.93
C LEU A 203 -14.35 15.82 -16.29
N THR A 204 -15.66 15.74 -16.53
CA THR A 204 -16.29 16.32 -17.72
C THR A 204 -16.04 17.83 -17.80
N ALA A 205 -16.11 18.55 -16.66
CA ALA A 205 -15.78 19.97 -16.60
C ALA A 205 -14.29 20.27 -16.92
N LYS A 206 -13.41 19.26 -16.84
CA LYS A 206 -11.99 19.32 -17.25
C LYS A 206 -11.75 18.83 -18.70
N GLY A 207 -12.83 18.51 -19.42
CA GLY A 207 -12.80 18.09 -20.82
C GLY A 207 -12.48 16.61 -21.02
N TYR A 208 -12.77 15.75 -20.05
CA TYR A 208 -12.72 14.29 -20.25
C TYR A 208 -14.04 13.81 -20.91
N ASP A 209 -13.94 12.82 -21.81
CA ASP A 209 -15.10 12.05 -22.26
C ASP A 209 -15.37 10.93 -21.25
N CYS A 210 -16.47 11.07 -20.50
CA CYS A 210 -16.86 10.19 -19.39
C CYS A 210 -18.05 9.30 -19.76
N LYS A 211 -17.78 8.18 -20.43
CA LYS A 211 -18.78 7.12 -20.69
C LYS A 211 -18.74 6.09 -19.56
N VAL A 212 -17.96 5.03 -19.75
CA VAL A 212 -17.68 4.03 -18.71
C VAL A 212 -16.48 4.46 -17.86
N MET A 213 -15.43 4.95 -18.51
CA MET A 213 -14.26 5.59 -17.92
C MET A 213 -14.14 7.02 -18.44
N CYS A 214 -13.54 7.92 -17.65
CA CYS A 214 -13.24 9.28 -18.10
C CYS A 214 -11.89 9.30 -18.80
N SER A 215 -11.86 9.68 -20.06
CA SER A 215 -10.63 9.67 -20.86
C SER A 215 -10.39 10.98 -21.61
N LYS A 216 -9.12 11.29 -21.85
CA LYS A 216 -8.69 12.43 -22.66
C LYS A 216 -7.49 12.03 -23.50
N LYS A 217 -7.43 12.52 -24.74
CA LYS A 217 -6.35 12.21 -25.69
C LYS A 217 -5.03 12.83 -25.23
N VAL A 218 -3.92 12.10 -25.40
CA VAL A 218 -2.55 12.53 -25.10
C VAL A 218 -1.68 12.27 -26.34
N GLY A 219 -1.15 13.32 -26.96
CA GLY A 219 -0.45 13.19 -28.24
C GLY A 219 -1.34 12.54 -29.31
N ASP A 220 -0.74 11.90 -30.32
CA ASP A 220 -1.50 11.29 -31.43
C ASP A 220 -2.13 9.94 -31.08
N TYR A 221 -1.43 9.14 -30.27
CA TYR A 221 -1.76 7.73 -30.00
C TYR A 221 -1.95 7.41 -28.51
N GLY A 222 -1.84 8.40 -27.63
CA GLY A 222 -1.93 8.21 -26.19
C GLY A 222 -3.28 8.62 -25.59
N SER A 223 -3.48 8.23 -24.33
CA SER A 223 -4.62 8.66 -23.54
C SER A 223 -4.27 8.74 -22.06
N GLN A 224 -4.88 9.70 -21.37
CA GLN A 224 -4.98 9.73 -19.92
C GLN A 224 -6.40 9.34 -19.51
N ARG A 225 -6.51 8.57 -18.43
CA ARG A 225 -7.77 7.98 -17.97
C ARG A 225 -7.88 8.08 -16.47
N ILE A 226 -9.10 8.33 -16.01
CA ILE A 226 -9.47 8.25 -14.61
C ILE A 226 -10.75 7.43 -14.53
N PHE A 227 -10.71 6.38 -13.72
CA PHE A 227 -11.85 5.51 -13.48
C PHE A 227 -12.09 5.42 -11.97
N GLY A 228 -13.29 5.78 -11.55
CA GLY A 228 -13.75 5.57 -10.18
C GLY A 228 -14.89 4.56 -10.18
N TYR A 229 -14.79 3.56 -9.32
CA TYR A 229 -15.86 2.60 -9.10
C TYR A 229 -16.39 2.74 -7.67
N GLY A 230 -17.71 2.79 -7.53
CA GLY A 230 -18.40 2.85 -6.24
C GLY A 230 -19.85 2.41 -6.39
N SER A 231 -20.66 2.57 -5.34
CA SER A 231 -22.11 2.45 -5.47
C SER A 231 -22.71 3.81 -5.85
N SER A 232 -23.86 3.81 -6.52
CA SER A 232 -24.54 5.05 -6.96
C SER A 232 -24.87 6.00 -5.81
N ASN A 233 -25.11 5.45 -4.61
CA ASN A 233 -25.42 6.20 -3.39
C ASN A 233 -24.27 6.18 -2.36
N GLY A 234 -23.13 5.60 -2.73
CA GLY A 234 -21.94 5.52 -1.89
C GLY A 234 -20.75 6.22 -2.55
N GLY A 235 -19.70 6.40 -1.77
CA GLY A 235 -18.45 6.92 -2.27
C GLY A 235 -17.74 5.98 -3.22
N VAL A 236 -16.76 6.51 -3.95
CA VAL A 236 -15.80 5.71 -4.73
C VAL A 236 -15.04 4.75 -3.78
N LYS A 237 -14.96 3.48 -4.14
CA LYS A 237 -14.24 2.39 -3.43
C LYS A 237 -12.94 1.96 -4.12
N ARG A 238 -12.80 2.29 -5.39
CA ARG A 238 -11.62 2.03 -6.22
C ARG A 238 -11.40 3.21 -7.15
N LEU A 239 -10.17 3.69 -7.23
CA LEU A 239 -9.74 4.70 -8.16
C LEU A 239 -8.56 4.17 -8.97
N GLU A 240 -8.69 4.20 -10.29
CA GLU A 240 -7.59 4.00 -11.22
C GLU A 240 -7.28 5.31 -11.92
N ILE A 241 -6.01 5.68 -11.96
CA ILE A 241 -5.47 6.80 -12.73
C ILE A 241 -4.43 6.23 -13.67
N SER A 242 -4.57 6.42 -14.98
CA SER A 242 -3.58 5.93 -15.92
C SER A 242 -3.25 6.94 -17.02
N VAL A 243 -2.01 6.88 -17.51
CA VAL A 243 -1.60 7.54 -18.74
C VAL A 243 -0.82 6.55 -19.59
N SER A 244 -1.03 6.59 -20.90
CA SER A 244 -0.32 5.76 -21.85
C SER A 244 -0.11 6.52 -23.15
N GLY A 245 1.02 6.29 -23.83
CA GLY A 245 1.31 6.93 -25.12
C GLY A 245 2.80 7.04 -25.41
N ARG A 246 3.15 7.91 -26.37
CA ARG A 246 4.55 8.31 -26.58
C ARG A 246 5.11 8.92 -25.29
N LYS A 247 6.34 8.56 -24.97
CA LYS A 247 6.98 8.84 -23.68
C LYS A 247 6.91 10.31 -23.29
N ASP A 248 7.33 11.21 -24.17
CA ASP A 248 7.29 12.66 -23.98
C ASP A 248 5.88 13.19 -23.68
N ALA A 249 4.89 12.75 -24.45
CA ALA A 249 3.50 13.15 -24.27
C ALA A 249 2.89 12.59 -22.96
N ALA A 250 3.19 11.33 -22.64
CA ALA A 250 2.70 10.66 -21.44
C ALA A 250 3.33 11.25 -20.16
N GLU A 251 4.63 11.55 -20.17
CA GLU A 251 5.34 12.22 -19.06
C GLU A 251 4.78 13.62 -18.82
N ALA A 252 4.51 14.38 -19.89
CA ALA A 252 3.92 15.72 -19.77
C ALA A 252 2.47 15.68 -19.23
N ALA A 253 1.70 14.65 -19.58
CA ALA A 253 0.31 14.49 -19.15
C ALA A 253 0.17 13.96 -17.71
N TRP A 254 1.18 13.26 -17.19
CA TRP A 254 1.11 12.58 -15.90
C TRP A 254 0.76 13.51 -14.71
N PRO A 255 1.43 14.66 -14.50
CA PRO A 255 1.08 15.54 -13.39
C PRO A 255 -0.35 16.08 -13.48
N THR A 256 -0.85 16.32 -14.71
CA THR A 256 -2.20 16.83 -14.94
C THR A 256 -3.26 15.79 -14.61
N VAL A 257 -3.13 14.54 -15.07
CA VAL A 257 -4.13 13.50 -14.77
C VAL A 257 -4.20 13.18 -13.27
N VAL A 258 -3.05 13.15 -12.58
CA VAL A 258 -3.00 13.01 -11.12
C VAL A 258 -3.65 14.22 -10.44
N GLY A 259 -3.35 15.43 -10.90
CA GLY A 259 -3.93 16.67 -10.40
C GLY A 259 -5.46 16.72 -10.56
N ASP A 260 -5.98 16.33 -11.71
CA ASP A 260 -7.41 16.30 -12.01
C ASP A 260 -8.14 15.26 -11.14
N ALA A 261 -7.58 14.06 -11.00
CA ALA A 261 -8.16 13.00 -10.16
C ALA A 261 -8.27 13.46 -8.69
N PHE A 262 -7.17 13.92 -8.09
CA PHE A 262 -7.17 14.37 -6.70
C PHE A 262 -7.90 15.70 -6.49
N GLY A 263 -8.06 16.52 -7.54
CA GLY A 263 -8.90 17.72 -7.50
C GLY A 263 -10.39 17.42 -7.46
N ALA A 264 -10.80 16.24 -7.95
CA ALA A 264 -12.19 15.78 -7.91
C ALA A 264 -12.53 14.97 -6.63
N LEU A 265 -11.52 14.43 -5.95
CA LEU A 265 -11.70 13.61 -4.75
C LEU A 265 -11.83 14.45 -3.48
N LYS A 266 -12.74 14.01 -2.60
CA LYS A 266 -12.92 14.53 -1.25
C LYS A 266 -12.73 13.39 -0.26
N GLY A 267 -11.91 13.62 0.75
CA GLY A 267 -11.65 12.67 1.82
C GLY A 267 -10.41 13.06 2.63
N PRO A 268 -10.32 12.62 3.90
CA PRO A 268 -9.21 12.98 4.78
C PRO A 268 -7.85 12.45 4.28
N ASP A 269 -7.84 11.36 3.53
CA ASP A 269 -6.60 10.69 3.08
C ASP A 269 -6.05 11.22 1.75
N ALA A 270 -6.77 12.12 1.07
CA ALA A 270 -6.39 12.61 -0.27
C ALA A 270 -4.99 13.23 -0.31
N ALA A 271 -4.64 13.99 0.73
CA ALA A 271 -3.35 14.67 0.81
C ALA A 271 -2.19 13.67 0.99
N ALA A 272 -2.34 12.71 1.92
CA ALA A 272 -1.32 11.69 2.18
C ALA A 272 -1.09 10.79 0.95
N LEU A 273 -2.17 10.43 0.26
CA LEU A 273 -2.11 9.67 -0.99
C LEU A 273 -1.37 10.43 -2.09
N LYS A 274 -1.70 11.71 -2.27
CA LYS A 274 -1.02 12.58 -3.24
C LYS A 274 0.47 12.76 -2.90
N GLU A 275 0.82 12.86 -1.62
CA GLU A 275 2.21 12.94 -1.18
C GLU A 275 2.98 11.66 -1.51
N PHE A 276 2.41 10.48 -1.21
CA PHE A 276 3.01 9.20 -1.57
C PHE A 276 3.26 9.09 -3.08
N ILE A 277 2.24 9.40 -3.90
CA ILE A 277 2.36 9.38 -5.36
C ILE A 277 3.43 10.37 -5.86
N GLY A 278 3.53 11.55 -5.24
CA GLY A 278 4.56 12.54 -5.57
C GLY A 278 5.98 12.04 -5.28
N LYS A 279 6.19 11.34 -4.15
CA LYS A 279 7.48 10.75 -3.78
C LYS A 279 7.88 9.58 -4.67
N HIS A 280 6.91 8.88 -5.24
CA HIS A 280 7.11 7.71 -6.10
C HIS A 280 6.83 8.00 -7.58
N ASN A 281 7.19 9.21 -8.03
CA ASN A 281 7.15 9.60 -9.44
C ASN A 281 8.48 9.34 -10.18
N ASP A 282 9.32 8.44 -9.64
CA ASP A 282 10.65 8.09 -10.16
C ASP A 282 10.61 7.03 -11.29
N GLY A 283 9.39 6.62 -11.69
CA GLY A 283 9.18 5.63 -12.73
C GLY A 283 9.38 4.19 -12.25
N LYS A 284 9.59 3.95 -10.95
CA LYS A 284 9.67 2.60 -10.39
C LYS A 284 8.30 2.16 -9.87
N PRO A 285 8.04 0.84 -9.85
CA PRO A 285 6.86 0.35 -9.16
C PRO A 285 6.97 0.65 -7.66
N ALA A 286 5.85 0.98 -7.04
CA ALA A 286 5.77 1.23 -5.61
C ALA A 286 4.38 0.82 -5.11
N ALA A 287 4.31 0.32 -3.88
CA ALA A 287 3.03 0.14 -3.23
C ALA A 287 3.12 0.38 -1.73
N ALA A 288 2.04 0.88 -1.17
CA ALA A 288 1.92 1.12 0.26
C ALA A 288 0.44 1.07 0.67
N TYR A 289 0.21 0.89 1.97
CA TYR A 289 -1.08 1.28 2.54
C TYR A 289 -0.99 2.71 3.06
N ILE A 290 -1.92 3.56 2.63
CA ILE A 290 -1.95 4.96 3.04
C ILE A 290 -3.35 5.27 3.55
N GLY A 291 -3.46 5.46 4.88
CA GLY A 291 -4.74 5.72 5.53
C GLY A 291 -5.78 4.61 5.31
N GLY A 292 -5.36 3.36 5.14
CA GLY A 292 -6.27 2.23 4.86
C GLY A 292 -6.64 2.03 3.39
N TRP A 293 -6.02 2.77 2.47
CA TRP A 293 -6.09 2.50 1.02
C TRP A 293 -4.86 1.73 0.57
N LYS A 294 -5.05 0.64 -0.19
CA LYS A 294 -3.97 0.04 -0.98
C LYS A 294 -3.65 0.99 -2.12
N VAL A 295 -2.41 1.44 -2.22
CA VAL A 295 -1.92 2.24 -3.35
C VAL A 295 -0.88 1.42 -4.08
N GLU A 296 -1.07 1.24 -5.37
CA GLU A 296 -0.10 0.61 -6.25
C GLU A 296 0.22 1.56 -7.40
N ILE A 297 1.50 1.82 -7.63
CA ILE A 297 2.03 2.55 -8.77
C ILE A 297 2.74 1.53 -9.65
N ARG A 298 2.29 1.41 -10.89
CA ARG A 298 2.90 0.54 -11.90
C ARG A 298 3.39 1.40 -13.04
N ASN A 299 4.58 1.10 -13.52
CA ASN A 299 5.15 1.75 -14.69
C ASN A 299 5.64 0.70 -15.68
N ASN A 300 5.34 0.90 -16.95
CA ASN A 300 5.85 0.13 -18.05
C ASN A 300 6.46 1.11 -19.06
N ASP A 301 7.78 1.19 -19.05
CA ASP A 301 8.58 2.07 -19.88
C ASP A 301 9.31 1.20 -20.91
N ARG A 302 8.91 1.30 -22.19
CA ARG A 302 9.45 0.51 -23.30
C ARG A 302 9.79 1.43 -24.46
N ASP A 303 11.08 1.58 -24.75
CA ASP A 303 11.61 2.39 -25.84
C ASP A 303 11.00 3.81 -25.87
N GLU A 304 10.08 4.06 -26.81
CA GLU A 304 9.39 5.34 -27.02
C GLU A 304 7.98 5.39 -26.41
N PHE A 305 7.54 4.33 -25.74
CA PHE A 305 6.21 4.18 -25.16
C PHE A 305 6.27 4.11 -23.64
N LEU A 306 5.40 4.87 -23.00
CA LEU A 306 5.24 4.89 -21.55
C LEU A 306 3.79 4.55 -21.19
N SER A 307 3.61 3.68 -20.21
CA SER A 307 2.33 3.46 -19.53
C SER A 307 2.52 3.51 -18.03
N ARG A 308 1.83 4.44 -17.36
CA ARG A 308 1.81 4.56 -15.90
C ARG A 308 0.39 4.39 -15.39
N THR A 309 0.24 3.65 -14.30
CA THR A 309 -1.03 3.41 -13.63
C THR A 309 -0.86 3.58 -12.12
N ILE A 310 -1.80 4.26 -11.49
CA ILE A 310 -2.01 4.25 -10.05
C ILE A 310 -3.34 3.54 -9.79
N ASN A 311 -3.33 2.50 -8.96
CA ASN A 311 -4.52 1.89 -8.39
C ASN A 311 -4.63 2.29 -6.92
N ILE A 312 -5.81 2.75 -6.51
CA ILE A 312 -6.13 3.06 -5.11
C ILE A 312 -7.39 2.29 -4.74
N ASP A 313 -7.24 1.27 -3.92
CA ASP A 313 -8.28 0.31 -3.58
C ASP A 313 -8.55 0.27 -2.09
N ALA A 314 -9.83 0.22 -1.71
CA ALA A 314 -10.19 -0.19 -0.37
C ALA A 314 -9.82 -1.68 -0.22
N GLU A 315 -9.02 -2.00 0.79
CA GLU A 315 -8.62 -3.38 1.04
C GLU A 315 -9.85 -4.22 1.43
N SER A 316 -9.96 -5.42 0.87
CA SER A 316 -11.00 -6.37 1.23
C SER A 316 -10.34 -7.71 1.56
N TYR A 317 -10.45 -8.12 2.80
CA TYR A 317 -9.84 -9.35 3.30
C TYR A 317 -10.91 -10.38 3.59
N TYR A 318 -10.81 -11.53 2.94
CA TYR A 318 -11.72 -12.63 3.11
C TYR A 318 -10.91 -13.91 3.30
N VAL A 319 -11.02 -14.53 4.48
CA VAL A 319 -10.41 -15.83 4.81
C VAL A 319 -11.51 -16.85 5.07
#